data_AF-A0A653TK10-F1
#
_entry.id   AF-A0A653TK10-F1
#
_cell.length_a   1.000
_cell.length_b   1.000
_cell.length_c   1.000
_cell.angle_alpha   90.00
_cell.angle_beta   90.00
_cell.angle_gamma   90.00
#
_symmetry.space_group_name_H-M   'P 1'
#
loop_
_entity.id
_entity.type
_entity.pdbx_description
1 polymer ?
#
loop_
_entity_poly.entity_id
_entity_poly.type
_entity_poly.pdbx_seq_one_letter_code
_entity_poly.pdbx_strand_id
1 'polypeptide(L)'
;MTHDHAAPAAPAADPRFTFSFTAYDDLPDGARWSTWLDVDPLCRGPEPRPGWVVTSQGAVDTELGVLKTGKEADVHLLERADPHDPAQSVVMAAKRYRSPEHRSFHRAAGYTEGRSVRRSRDERALKRGSTWGRQVAAGEWATAEWDALVRCHLLGLPVPYPVQVDGTELLMEWVVVDGEDGPVTAPRLAQARPSPALLASYFDQLREVMTTLVHSGLVHGDLSAYNLLAAGDRLVVIDLPQVVDLVGNLNGADYLMRDCTNVCTWFRARGLEVDEHALFGDLMAHAF
;
A
#
# COMPACT_ATOMS: atom_id res chain seq x y z
N MET A 1 -62.93 46.56 -15.83
CA MET A 1 -61.57 46.60 -16.43
C MET A 1 -60.59 46.14 -15.38
N THR A 2 -60.30 44.84 -15.35
CA THR A 2 -59.28 44.24 -14.49
C THR A 2 -57.97 44.22 -15.28
N HIS A 3 -56.98 44.99 -14.83
CA HIS A 3 -55.65 44.97 -15.42
C HIS A 3 -54.94 43.68 -15.03
N ASP A 4 -54.73 42.82 -16.01
CA ASP A 4 -53.91 41.62 -15.91
C ASP A 4 -52.43 42.05 -16.00
N HIS A 5 -51.74 42.07 -14.85
CA HIS A 5 -50.31 42.31 -14.82
C HIS A 5 -49.58 40.99 -15.11
N ALA A 6 -49.33 40.74 -16.39
CA ALA A 6 -48.42 39.68 -16.81
C ALA A 6 -47.01 40.00 -16.25
N ALA A 7 -46.51 39.12 -15.38
CA ALA A 7 -45.13 39.20 -14.89
C ALA A 7 -44.16 39.08 -16.08
N PRO A 8 -43.09 39.89 -16.16
CA PRO A 8 -42.12 39.77 -17.23
C PRO A 8 -41.43 38.41 -17.15
N ALA A 9 -41.33 37.72 -18.29
CA ALA A 9 -40.60 36.46 -18.41
C ALA A 9 -39.16 36.68 -17.94
N ALA A 10 -38.70 35.84 -17.01
CA ALA A 10 -37.32 35.88 -16.52
C ALA A 10 -36.35 35.72 -17.71
N PRO A 11 -35.27 36.52 -17.78
CA PRO A 11 -34.29 36.39 -18.86
C PRO A 11 -33.67 34.98 -18.82
N ALA A 12 -33.59 34.34 -19.99
CA ALA A 12 -32.93 33.05 -20.12
C ALA A 12 -31.48 33.17 -19.62
N ALA A 13 -31.09 32.25 -18.71
CA ALA A 13 -29.76 32.27 -18.12
C ALA A 13 -28.69 32.12 -19.21
N ASP A 14 -27.66 32.98 -19.17
CA ASP A 14 -26.53 32.92 -20.10
C ASP A 14 -25.81 31.57 -19.93
N PRO A 15 -25.67 30.75 -20.99
CA PRO A 15 -25.09 29.42 -20.88
C PRO A 15 -23.66 29.40 -20.35
N ARG A 16 -22.94 30.54 -20.37
CA ARG A 16 -21.60 30.68 -19.76
C ARG A 16 -21.61 30.73 -18.23
N PHE A 17 -22.78 30.96 -17.63
CA PHE A 17 -22.99 31.03 -16.19
C PHE A 17 -24.02 30.00 -15.69
N THR A 18 -24.45 29.09 -16.56
CA THR A 18 -25.23 27.91 -16.18
C THR A 18 -24.29 26.74 -15.99
N PHE A 19 -24.37 26.10 -14.84
CA PHE A 19 -23.72 24.82 -14.59
C PHE A 19 -24.80 23.76 -14.41
N SER A 20 -24.57 22.58 -14.98
CA SER A 20 -25.37 21.41 -14.67
C SER A 20 -24.95 20.92 -13.28
N PHE A 21 -25.85 21.07 -12.32
CA PHE A 21 -25.68 20.51 -10.98
C PHE A 21 -26.45 19.20 -10.91
N THR A 22 -25.75 18.11 -10.66
CA THR A 22 -26.35 16.83 -10.30
C THR A 22 -26.18 16.68 -8.80
N ALA A 23 -27.30 16.60 -8.06
CA ALA A 23 -27.25 16.31 -6.64
C ALA A 23 -26.90 14.84 -6.44
N TYR A 24 -26.03 14.56 -5.48
CA TYR A 24 -25.79 13.19 -5.03
C TYR A 24 -26.85 12.81 -3.98
N ASP A 25 -27.36 11.58 -4.07
CA ASP A 25 -28.28 11.01 -3.08
C ASP A 25 -27.55 10.69 -1.76
N ASP A 26 -28.31 10.41 -0.70
CA ASP A 26 -27.76 9.92 0.57
C ASP A 26 -26.96 8.63 0.35
N LEU A 27 -25.79 8.54 1.00
CA LEU A 27 -24.91 7.37 0.86
C LEU A 27 -25.52 6.13 1.53
N PRO A 28 -25.34 4.93 0.95
CA PRO A 28 -25.76 3.68 1.60
C PRO A 28 -24.96 3.42 2.88
N ASP A 29 -25.54 2.63 3.78
CA ASP A 29 -24.90 2.25 5.05
C ASP A 29 -23.53 1.58 4.80
N GLY A 30 -22.48 2.11 5.43
CA GLY A 30 -21.11 1.61 5.29
C GLY A 30 -20.32 2.21 4.12
N ALA A 31 -20.90 3.13 3.35
CA ALA A 31 -20.20 3.94 2.37
C ALA A 31 -19.80 5.31 2.92
N ARG A 32 -18.74 5.88 2.36
CA ARG A 32 -18.28 7.25 2.65
C ARG A 32 -17.86 7.96 1.37
N TRP A 33 -17.89 9.28 1.36
CA TRP A 33 -17.21 10.03 0.31
C TRP A 33 -15.72 9.70 0.29
N SER A 34 -15.17 9.57 -0.93
CA SER A 34 -13.75 9.38 -1.11
C SER A 34 -12.97 10.55 -0.52
N THR A 35 -11.96 10.26 0.29
CA THR A 35 -11.10 11.30 0.88
C THR A 35 -9.99 11.74 -0.08
N TRP A 36 -10.00 11.30 -1.34
CA TRP A 36 -8.93 11.54 -2.31
C TRP A 36 -8.54 13.02 -2.42
N LEU A 37 -9.54 13.90 -2.51
CA LEU A 37 -9.30 15.34 -2.62
C LEU A 37 -9.10 16.05 -1.28
N ASP A 38 -9.42 15.37 -0.17
CA ASP A 38 -9.31 15.91 1.20
C ASP A 38 -7.89 15.78 1.77
N VAL A 39 -7.13 14.78 1.31
CA VAL A 39 -5.73 14.62 1.72
C VAL A 39 -4.79 15.53 0.94
N ASP A 40 -3.65 15.86 1.54
CA ASP A 40 -2.57 16.60 0.88
C ASP A 40 -2.10 15.89 -0.40
N PRO A 41 -1.69 16.62 -1.45
CA PRO A 41 -1.22 16.01 -2.71
C PRO A 41 -0.07 15.01 -2.55
N LEU A 42 0.78 15.15 -1.53
CA LEU A 42 1.89 14.22 -1.22
C LEU A 42 1.41 12.90 -0.58
N CYS A 43 0.16 12.86 -0.12
CA CYS A 43 -0.49 11.66 0.40
C CYS A 43 -1.26 10.91 -0.70
N ARG A 44 -1.11 11.33 -1.97
CA ARG A 44 -1.70 10.70 -3.16
C ARG A 44 -0.61 10.02 -3.97
N GLY A 45 -1.00 8.94 -4.65
CA GLY A 45 -0.07 8.10 -5.39
C GLY A 45 0.76 8.89 -6.41
N PRO A 46 2.02 8.46 -6.63
CA PRO A 46 2.95 9.14 -7.53
C PRO A 46 2.45 9.13 -8.98
N GLU A 47 2.86 10.13 -9.75
CA GLU A 47 2.55 10.25 -11.17
C GLU A 47 3.60 9.53 -12.04
N PRO A 48 3.23 8.99 -13.22
CA PRO A 48 1.87 8.95 -13.77
C PRO A 48 0.99 7.92 -13.03
N ARG A 49 -0.24 8.32 -12.72
CA ARG A 49 -1.19 7.43 -12.03
C ARG A 49 -1.71 6.37 -13.01
N PRO A 50 -1.88 5.11 -12.58
CA PRO A 50 -2.58 4.13 -13.38
C PRO A 50 -3.99 4.61 -13.74
N GLY A 51 -4.44 4.33 -14.96
CA GLY A 51 -5.76 4.79 -15.45
C GLY A 51 -6.96 4.20 -14.69
N TRP A 52 -6.74 3.17 -13.88
CA TRP A 52 -7.76 2.59 -13.00
C TRP A 52 -7.96 3.38 -11.70
N VAL A 53 -7.06 4.31 -11.34
CA VAL A 53 -7.18 5.09 -10.11
C VAL A 53 -8.31 6.10 -10.28
N VAL A 54 -9.41 5.89 -9.57
CA VAL A 54 -10.55 6.82 -9.55
C VAL A 54 -10.22 8.02 -8.67
N THR A 55 -10.16 9.21 -9.28
CA THR A 55 -9.83 10.49 -8.62
C THR A 55 -10.99 11.48 -8.60
N SER A 56 -12.19 11.05 -8.99
CA SER A 56 -13.37 11.93 -9.06
C SER A 56 -13.71 12.50 -7.68
N GLN A 57 -14.14 13.76 -7.66
CA GLN A 57 -14.66 14.41 -6.45
C GLN A 57 -15.94 13.75 -5.94
N GLY A 58 -16.72 13.15 -6.84
CA GLY A 58 -17.95 12.44 -6.52
C GLY A 58 -17.76 10.96 -6.22
N ALA A 59 -16.51 10.50 -6.07
CA ALA A 59 -16.26 9.10 -5.80
C ALA A 59 -16.69 8.73 -4.38
N VAL A 60 -17.24 7.53 -4.25
CA VAL A 60 -17.71 6.93 -3.00
C VAL A 60 -16.88 5.69 -2.72
N ASP A 61 -16.37 5.60 -1.49
CA ASP A 61 -15.67 4.44 -0.95
C ASP A 61 -16.69 3.53 -0.22
N THR A 62 -16.81 2.27 -0.65
CA THR A 62 -17.72 1.26 -0.08
C THR A 62 -16.92 0.06 0.43
N GLU A 63 -17.17 -0.36 1.67
CA GLU A 63 -16.53 -1.55 2.26
C GLU A 63 -17.06 -2.84 1.64
N LEU A 64 -16.16 -3.66 1.09
CA LEU A 64 -16.49 -5.00 0.59
C LEU A 64 -16.20 -6.11 1.61
N GLY A 65 -15.48 -5.79 2.69
CA GLY A 65 -15.23 -6.70 3.81
C GLY A 65 -13.76 -6.90 4.14
N VAL A 66 -13.49 -7.76 5.12
CA VAL A 66 -12.14 -8.00 5.63
C VAL A 66 -11.42 -9.02 4.74
N LEU A 67 -10.28 -8.61 4.18
CA LEU A 67 -9.38 -9.50 3.44
C LEU A 67 -8.48 -10.30 4.41
N LYS A 68 -7.91 -9.63 5.41
CA LYS A 68 -7.01 -10.24 6.37
C LYS A 68 -7.01 -9.47 7.68
N THR A 69 -7.15 -10.17 8.80
CA THR A 69 -6.90 -9.58 10.12
C THR A 69 -5.46 -9.78 10.54
N GLY A 70 -4.92 -8.80 11.25
CA GLY A 70 -3.56 -8.84 11.76
C GLY A 70 -3.45 -8.25 13.17
N LYS A 71 -2.33 -8.56 13.83
CA LYS A 71 -2.02 -8.03 15.17
C LYS A 71 -1.87 -6.50 15.15
N GLU A 72 -1.28 -5.97 14.09
CA GLU A 72 -0.89 -4.56 13.99
C GLU A 72 -1.78 -3.77 13.02
N ALA A 73 -2.36 -4.43 12.03
CA ALA A 73 -3.25 -3.84 11.05
C ALA A 73 -4.23 -4.89 10.53
N ASP A 74 -5.40 -4.44 10.10
CA ASP A 74 -6.32 -5.21 9.27
C ASP A 74 -6.23 -4.73 7.82
N VAL A 75 -6.49 -5.63 6.88
CA VAL A 75 -6.61 -5.31 5.46
C VAL A 75 -8.05 -5.60 5.06
N HIS A 76 -8.69 -4.61 4.47
CA HIS A 76 -10.06 -4.66 3.95
C HIS A 76 -10.03 -4.53 2.42
N LEU A 77 -11.05 -5.03 1.76
CA LEU A 77 -11.35 -4.66 0.38
C LEU A 77 -12.33 -3.48 0.39
N LEU A 78 -12.03 -2.49 -0.43
CA LEU A 78 -12.81 -1.27 -0.56
C LEU A 78 -13.00 -0.98 -2.05
N GLU A 79 -14.24 -0.74 -2.46
CA GLU A 79 -14.55 -0.25 -3.79
C GLU A 79 -14.61 1.28 -3.77
N ARG A 80 -13.92 1.94 -4.69
CA ARG A 80 -14.10 3.36 -4.98
C ARG A 80 -14.76 3.52 -6.33
N ALA A 81 -15.96 4.07 -6.37
CA ALA A 81 -16.72 4.28 -7.59
C ALA A 81 -17.36 5.67 -7.66
N ASP A 82 -17.48 6.26 -8.85
CA ASP A 82 -18.33 7.44 -9.05
C ASP A 82 -19.77 6.98 -9.39
N PRO A 83 -20.79 7.28 -8.56
CA PRO A 83 -22.17 6.89 -8.83
C PRO A 83 -22.74 7.43 -10.16
N HIS A 84 -22.15 8.50 -10.69
CA HIS A 84 -22.56 9.13 -11.95
C HIS A 84 -21.67 8.75 -13.14
N ASP A 85 -20.58 8.02 -12.91
CA ASP A 85 -19.75 7.42 -13.96
C ASP A 85 -19.41 5.97 -13.61
N PRO A 86 -20.29 5.00 -13.97
CA PRO A 86 -20.10 3.60 -13.64
C PRO A 86 -18.83 2.95 -14.22
N ALA A 87 -18.20 3.58 -15.22
CA ALA A 87 -16.94 3.11 -15.77
C ALA A 87 -15.74 3.45 -14.85
N GLN A 88 -15.92 4.38 -13.91
CA GLN A 88 -14.94 4.77 -12.91
C GLN A 88 -15.21 4.02 -11.61
N SER A 89 -14.83 2.72 -11.56
CA SER A 89 -14.80 1.92 -10.33
C SER A 89 -13.49 1.16 -10.19
N VAL A 90 -13.00 1.03 -8.97
CA VAL A 90 -11.84 0.21 -8.62
C VAL A 90 -12.00 -0.43 -7.25
N VAL A 91 -11.60 -1.70 -7.13
CA VAL A 91 -11.42 -2.37 -5.84
C VAL A 91 -9.96 -2.28 -5.41
N MET A 92 -9.74 -1.86 -4.17
CA MET A 92 -8.42 -1.61 -3.58
C MET A 92 -8.28 -2.35 -2.24
N ALA A 93 -7.04 -2.54 -1.82
CA ALA A 93 -6.72 -3.01 -0.48
C ALA A 93 -6.56 -1.81 0.47
N ALA A 94 -7.36 -1.78 1.53
CA ALA A 94 -7.30 -0.77 2.58
C ALA A 94 -6.64 -1.36 3.83
N LYS A 95 -5.37 -1.00 4.08
CA LYS A 95 -4.64 -1.42 5.27
C LYS A 95 -4.81 -0.39 6.38
N ARG A 96 -5.42 -0.81 7.49
CA ARG A 96 -5.78 0.05 8.64
C ARG A 96 -5.00 -0.36 9.86
N TYR A 97 -4.16 0.54 10.36
CA TYR A 97 -3.32 0.29 11.52
C TYR A 97 -4.08 0.41 12.84
N ARG A 98 -3.87 -0.55 13.75
CA ARG A 98 -4.46 -0.57 15.09
C ARG A 98 -3.68 0.34 16.05
N SER A 99 -4.38 0.85 17.07
CA SER A 99 -3.73 1.55 18.18
C SER A 99 -2.80 0.59 18.97
N PRO A 100 -1.74 1.10 19.64
CA PRO A 100 -0.71 0.27 20.29
C PRO A 100 -1.19 -0.69 21.39
N GLU A 101 -2.42 -0.55 21.89
CA GLU A 101 -3.00 -1.39 22.95
C GLU A 101 -3.20 -2.85 22.52
N HIS A 102 -3.27 -3.11 21.21
CA HIS A 102 -3.40 -4.46 20.64
C HIS A 102 -2.05 -5.18 20.41
N ARG A 103 -0.93 -4.57 20.81
CA ARG A 103 0.41 -5.15 20.63
C ARG A 103 0.79 -6.04 21.81
N SER A 104 0.84 -7.35 21.58
CA SER A 104 1.65 -8.24 22.41
C SER A 104 3.13 -7.95 22.10
N PHE A 105 3.81 -7.27 23.03
CA PHE A 105 5.23 -6.92 22.98
C PHE A 105 6.09 -8.09 22.48
N HIS A 106 6.68 -7.98 21.28
CA HIS A 106 7.98 -8.58 20.96
C HIS A 106 8.57 -7.90 19.70
N ARG A 107 9.83 -7.44 19.80
CA ARG A 107 10.75 -6.98 18.73
C ARG A 107 10.75 -5.50 18.26
N ALA A 108 10.33 -4.53 19.08
CA ALA A 108 10.47 -3.11 18.72
C ALA A 108 11.89 -2.51 18.91
N ALA A 109 12.80 -3.21 19.59
CA ALA A 109 14.08 -2.63 20.01
C ALA A 109 15.10 -2.47 18.86
N GLY A 110 15.13 -3.36 17.87
CA GLY A 110 16.13 -3.30 16.78
C GLY A 110 15.78 -2.35 15.63
N TYR A 111 14.52 -1.93 15.50
CA TYR A 111 14.04 -1.14 14.34
C TYR A 111 14.12 0.38 14.53
N THR A 112 14.36 0.84 15.75
CA THR A 112 14.29 2.28 16.10
C THR A 112 15.66 2.94 16.20
N GLU A 113 16.75 2.16 16.29
CA GLU A 113 18.10 2.68 16.59
C GLU A 113 18.73 3.55 15.48
N GLY A 114 18.14 3.63 14.28
CA GLY A 114 18.62 4.52 13.21
C GLY A 114 17.79 5.77 12.95
N ARG A 115 16.63 5.96 13.60
CA ARG A 115 15.64 7.00 13.20
C ARG A 115 15.66 8.28 14.03
N SER A 116 16.78 8.60 14.69
CA SER A 116 16.90 9.91 15.32
C SER A 116 17.25 10.96 14.26
N VAL A 117 16.28 11.74 13.79
CA VAL A 117 16.39 13.20 13.57
C VAL A 117 15.02 13.79 13.13
N ARG A 118 14.61 14.85 13.85
CA ARG A 118 13.53 15.83 13.59
C ARG A 118 12.08 15.46 13.98
N ARG A 119 11.73 15.67 15.25
CA ARG A 119 10.93 16.83 15.75
C ARG A 119 10.61 16.67 17.25
N SER A 120 11.27 17.47 18.10
CA SER A 120 11.16 17.46 19.58
C SER A 120 9.85 18.03 20.17
N ARG A 121 8.74 17.93 19.42
CA ARG A 121 7.39 18.26 19.90
C ARG A 121 6.52 17.02 20.13
N ASP A 122 6.71 15.96 19.35
CA ASP A 122 5.85 14.76 19.38
C ASP A 122 6.28 13.76 20.47
N GLU A 123 7.55 13.79 20.87
CA GLU A 123 8.12 12.95 21.93
C GLU A 123 7.43 13.13 23.30
N ARG A 124 6.86 14.32 23.56
CA ARG A 124 6.10 14.62 24.79
C ARG A 124 4.64 14.17 24.75
N ALA A 125 4.11 13.81 23.58
CA ALA A 125 2.78 13.22 23.41
C ALA A 125 2.83 11.69 23.52
N LEU A 126 3.86 11.05 22.94
CA LEU A 126 4.11 9.61 23.08
C LEU A 126 4.32 9.19 24.55
N LYS A 127 5.02 10.01 25.36
CA LYS A 127 5.30 9.72 26.77
C LYS A 127 4.09 9.70 27.70
N ARG A 128 2.91 10.18 27.29
CA ARG A 128 1.72 10.30 28.15
C ARG A 128 0.60 9.29 27.87
N GLY A 129 0.77 8.40 26.88
CA GLY A 129 -0.16 7.28 26.64
C GLY A 129 -1.62 7.68 26.37
N SER A 130 -1.92 8.95 26.09
CA SER A 130 -3.27 9.45 25.82
C SER A 130 -3.85 8.89 24.51
N THR A 131 -5.17 8.84 24.38
CA THR A 131 -5.87 8.37 23.15
C THR A 131 -5.37 9.10 21.90
N TRP A 132 -5.09 10.39 22.02
CA TRP A 132 -4.47 11.20 20.97
C TRP A 132 -3.05 10.74 20.60
N GLY A 133 -2.18 10.53 21.60
CA GLY A 133 -0.82 10.02 21.38
C GLY A 133 -0.78 8.63 20.73
N ARG A 134 -1.81 7.80 20.96
CA ARG A 134 -1.96 6.49 20.33
C ARG A 134 -2.37 6.58 18.86
N GLN A 135 -3.27 7.50 18.53
CA GLN A 135 -3.65 7.77 17.13
C GLN A 135 -2.46 8.34 16.34
N VAL A 136 -1.70 9.27 16.93
CA VAL A 136 -0.46 9.79 16.33
C VAL A 136 0.52 8.66 16.05
N ALA A 137 0.78 7.78 17.04
CA ALA A 137 1.67 6.64 16.85
C ALA A 137 1.20 5.68 15.76
N ALA A 138 -0.11 5.40 15.66
CA ALA A 138 -0.64 4.55 14.59
C ALA A 138 -0.50 5.20 13.20
N GLY A 139 -0.67 6.53 13.11
CA GLY A 139 -0.47 7.28 11.88
C GLY A 139 0.97 7.23 11.39
N GLU A 140 1.95 7.29 12.31
CA GLU A 140 3.38 7.13 11.96
C GLU A 140 3.69 5.81 11.26
N TRP A 141 2.98 4.72 11.57
CA TRP A 141 3.16 3.44 10.86
C TRP A 141 2.60 3.48 9.45
N ALA A 142 1.42 4.08 9.25
CA ALA A 142 0.83 4.25 7.94
C ALA A 142 1.71 5.16 7.06
N THR A 143 2.21 6.27 7.59
CA THR A 143 3.16 7.15 6.89
C THR A 143 4.46 6.43 6.55
N ALA A 144 5.02 5.64 7.47
CA ALA A 144 6.26 4.91 7.20
C ALA A 144 6.08 3.84 6.10
N GLU A 145 4.97 3.11 6.11
CA GLU A 145 4.67 2.16 5.02
C GLU A 145 4.39 2.89 3.71
N TRP A 146 3.67 4.00 3.75
CA TRP A 146 3.46 4.88 2.59
C TRP A 146 4.79 5.29 1.94
N ASP A 147 5.71 5.85 2.73
CA ASP A 147 7.00 6.33 2.25
C ASP A 147 7.83 5.18 1.64
N ALA A 148 7.82 4.01 2.28
CA ALA A 148 8.52 2.83 1.78
C ALA A 148 7.90 2.31 0.47
N LEU A 149 6.56 2.24 0.40
CA LEU A 149 5.83 1.75 -0.76
C LEU A 149 5.98 2.70 -1.96
N VAL A 150 5.87 4.01 -1.75
CA VAL A 150 6.13 5.04 -2.77
C VAL A 150 7.56 4.94 -3.28
N ARG A 151 8.55 4.85 -2.38
CA ARG A 151 9.95 4.72 -2.79
C ARG A 151 10.18 3.46 -3.62
N CYS A 152 9.66 2.31 -3.19
CA CYS A 152 9.82 1.06 -3.92
C CYS A 152 9.12 1.10 -5.29
N HIS A 153 7.92 1.68 -5.35
CA HIS A 153 7.22 1.88 -6.61
C HIS A 153 8.01 2.76 -7.59
N LEU A 154 8.57 3.88 -7.10
CA LEU A 154 9.40 4.78 -7.91
C LEU A 154 10.72 4.16 -8.37
N LEU A 155 11.23 3.14 -7.67
CA LEU A 155 12.36 2.32 -8.11
C LEU A 155 11.97 1.30 -9.19
N GLY A 156 10.69 1.22 -9.58
CA GLY A 156 10.18 0.24 -10.53
C GLY A 156 10.03 -1.16 -9.95
N LEU A 157 10.08 -1.32 -8.63
CA LEU A 157 9.89 -2.62 -7.99
C LEU A 157 8.44 -3.09 -8.17
N PRO A 158 8.21 -4.40 -8.31
CA PRO A 158 6.87 -4.96 -8.38
C PRO A 158 6.26 -4.96 -6.98
N VAL A 159 5.68 -3.83 -6.59
CA VAL A 159 4.95 -3.60 -5.34
C VAL A 159 3.54 -3.11 -5.68
N PRO A 160 2.54 -3.26 -4.78
CA PRO A 160 1.24 -2.66 -5.00
C PRO A 160 1.37 -1.15 -5.23
N TYR A 161 0.67 -0.62 -6.24
CA TYR A 161 0.65 0.84 -6.42
C TYR A 161 0.09 1.53 -5.16
N PRO A 162 0.82 2.48 -4.54
CA PRO A 162 0.32 3.25 -3.41
C PRO A 162 -0.71 4.26 -3.90
N VAL A 163 -1.99 4.06 -3.58
CA VAL A 163 -3.06 4.95 -4.04
C VAL A 163 -3.12 6.18 -3.14
N GLN A 164 -3.28 6.00 -1.84
CA GLN A 164 -3.51 7.11 -0.91
C GLN A 164 -3.16 6.72 0.53
N VAL A 165 -2.66 7.66 1.33
CA VAL A 165 -2.60 7.53 2.79
C VAL A 165 -3.45 8.61 3.46
N ASP A 166 -4.24 8.22 4.45
CA ASP A 166 -5.10 9.12 5.24
C ASP A 166 -5.11 8.67 6.71
N GLY A 167 -4.48 9.46 7.58
CA GLY A 167 -4.34 9.13 8.99
C GLY A 167 -3.65 7.78 9.22
N THR A 168 -4.43 6.76 9.60
CA THR A 168 -3.97 5.39 9.89
C THR A 168 -4.30 4.38 8.78
N GLU A 169 -4.85 4.85 7.66
CA GLU A 169 -5.28 4.04 6.53
C GLU A 169 -4.36 4.25 5.33
N LEU A 170 -3.93 3.14 4.74
CA LEU A 170 -3.21 3.08 3.48
C LEU A 170 -4.07 2.35 2.44
N LEU A 171 -4.47 3.06 1.39
CA LEU A 171 -5.09 2.49 0.20
C LEU A 171 -4.01 2.16 -0.83
N MET A 172 -4.04 0.94 -1.33
CA MET A 172 -3.10 0.44 -2.33
C MET A 172 -3.79 -0.51 -3.31
N GLU A 173 -3.13 -0.77 -4.44
CA GLU A 173 -3.58 -1.75 -5.43
C GLU A 173 -3.95 -3.09 -4.78
N TRP A 174 -5.13 -3.60 -5.12
CA TRP A 174 -5.48 -4.98 -4.81
C TRP A 174 -4.85 -5.91 -5.84
N VAL A 175 -3.80 -6.61 -5.44
CA VAL A 175 -3.08 -7.54 -6.31
C VAL A 175 -3.90 -8.82 -6.48
N VAL A 176 -4.33 -9.09 -7.71
CA VAL A 176 -5.27 -10.17 -8.06
C VAL A 176 -4.71 -11.17 -9.05
N VAL A 177 -5.37 -12.32 -9.12
CA VAL A 177 -5.30 -13.32 -10.20
C VAL A 177 -6.70 -13.67 -10.65
N ASP A 178 -6.84 -14.24 -11.84
CA ASP A 178 -8.14 -14.73 -12.33
C ASP A 178 -8.63 -15.90 -11.47
N GLY A 179 -9.87 -15.79 -10.98
CA GLY A 179 -10.62 -16.86 -10.31
C GLY A 179 -11.85 -17.27 -11.11
N GLU A 180 -12.56 -18.29 -10.64
CA GLU A 180 -13.75 -18.84 -11.31
C GLU A 180 -14.89 -17.81 -11.42
N ASP A 181 -15.11 -17.04 -10.36
CA ASP A 181 -16.19 -16.03 -10.27
C ASP A 181 -15.66 -14.59 -10.40
N GLY A 182 -14.48 -14.41 -11.00
CA GLY A 182 -13.82 -13.11 -11.17
C GLY A 182 -12.50 -12.99 -10.42
N PRO A 183 -11.93 -11.78 -10.32
CA PRO A 183 -10.64 -11.56 -9.69
C PRO A 183 -10.63 -11.99 -8.22
N VAL A 184 -9.59 -12.73 -7.83
CA VAL A 184 -9.34 -13.13 -6.44
C VAL A 184 -7.97 -12.64 -6.01
N THR A 185 -7.76 -12.49 -4.70
CA THR A 185 -6.47 -12.04 -4.16
C THR A 185 -5.36 -12.99 -4.59
N ALA A 186 -4.26 -12.45 -5.11
CA ALA A 186 -3.10 -13.26 -5.46
C ALA A 186 -2.58 -14.04 -4.23
N PRO A 187 -2.32 -15.35 -4.34
CA PRO A 187 -1.87 -16.15 -3.21
C PRO A 187 -0.47 -15.71 -2.77
N ARG A 188 -0.16 -15.89 -1.48
CA ARG A 188 1.23 -15.76 -1.02
C ARG A 188 2.08 -16.86 -1.68
N LEU A 189 3.33 -16.56 -2.01
CA LEU A 189 4.26 -17.53 -2.58
C LEU A 189 4.36 -18.79 -1.72
N ALA A 190 4.31 -18.65 -0.39
CA ALA A 190 4.26 -19.76 0.57
C ALA A 190 3.12 -20.77 0.27
N GLN A 191 1.97 -20.28 -0.18
CA GLN A 191 0.78 -21.05 -0.54
C GLN A 191 0.82 -21.56 -1.99
N ALA A 192 1.55 -20.88 -2.87
CA ALA A 192 1.68 -21.26 -4.27
C ALA A 192 2.36 -22.63 -4.48
N ARG A 193 2.07 -23.25 -5.63
CA ARG A 193 2.66 -24.52 -6.10
C ARG A 193 3.08 -24.34 -7.58
N PRO A 194 4.13 -23.54 -7.85
CA PRO A 194 4.54 -23.26 -9.22
C PRO A 194 5.13 -24.49 -9.90
N SER A 195 5.08 -24.53 -11.24
CA SER A 195 5.86 -25.48 -12.03
C SER A 195 7.36 -25.19 -11.87
N PRO A 196 8.26 -26.13 -12.20
CA PRO A 196 9.70 -25.90 -12.12
C PRO A 196 10.17 -24.68 -12.92
N ALA A 197 9.61 -24.47 -14.12
CA ALA A 197 9.94 -23.31 -14.96
C ALA A 197 9.49 -21.99 -14.31
N LEU A 198 8.27 -21.96 -13.75
CA LEU A 198 7.76 -20.78 -13.07
C LEU A 198 8.52 -20.52 -11.76
N LEU A 199 8.93 -21.57 -11.05
CA LEU A 199 9.75 -21.45 -9.84
C LEU A 199 11.11 -20.79 -10.13
N ALA A 200 11.77 -21.17 -11.22
CA ALA A 200 13.00 -20.53 -11.67
C ALA A 200 12.77 -19.06 -12.03
N SER A 201 11.74 -18.77 -12.83
CA SER A 201 11.34 -17.39 -13.19
C SER A 201 11.07 -16.52 -11.95
N TYR A 202 10.38 -17.06 -10.94
CA TYR A 202 10.16 -16.36 -9.68
C TYR A 202 11.44 -16.07 -8.92
N PHE A 203 12.41 -16.98 -8.94
CA PHE A 203 13.69 -16.72 -8.31
C PHE A 203 14.47 -15.61 -9.03
N ASP A 204 14.46 -15.61 -10.37
CA ASP A 204 15.11 -14.56 -11.17
C ASP A 204 14.49 -13.18 -10.90
N GLN A 205 13.16 -13.09 -10.91
CA GLN A 205 12.44 -11.86 -10.52
C GLN A 205 12.80 -11.40 -9.10
N LEU A 206 12.88 -12.34 -8.15
CA LEU A 206 13.25 -12.03 -6.77
C LEU A 206 14.68 -11.48 -6.67
N ARG A 207 15.63 -12.05 -7.43
CA ARG A 207 17.00 -11.55 -7.50
C ARG A 207 17.05 -10.13 -8.01
N GLU A 208 16.30 -9.81 -9.05
CA GLU A 208 16.21 -8.45 -9.60
C GLU A 208 15.66 -7.45 -8.57
N VAL A 209 14.62 -7.87 -7.82
CA VAL A 209 14.06 -7.07 -6.73
C VAL A 209 15.10 -6.81 -5.64
N MET A 210 15.76 -7.86 -5.15
CA MET A 210 16.76 -7.74 -4.08
C MET A 210 17.96 -6.90 -4.54
N THR A 211 18.38 -7.06 -5.81
CA THR A 211 19.48 -6.28 -6.40
C THR A 211 19.11 -4.80 -6.46
N THR A 212 17.91 -4.47 -6.91
CA THR A 212 17.43 -3.08 -6.99
C THR A 212 17.32 -2.44 -5.60
N LEU A 213 16.83 -3.18 -4.61
CA LEU A 213 16.81 -2.72 -3.21
C LEU A 213 18.23 -2.41 -2.73
N VAL A 214 19.16 -3.36 -2.85
CA VAL A 214 20.54 -3.21 -2.38
C VAL A 214 21.26 -2.06 -3.10
N HIS A 215 21.09 -1.94 -4.42
CA HIS A 215 21.64 -0.84 -5.20
C HIS A 215 21.11 0.53 -4.74
N SER A 216 19.87 0.57 -4.25
CA SER A 216 19.27 1.79 -3.66
C SER A 216 19.62 2.01 -2.17
N GLY A 217 20.52 1.20 -1.60
CA GLY A 217 20.94 1.23 -0.20
C GLY A 217 19.91 0.64 0.76
N LEU A 218 19.02 -0.23 0.28
CA LEU A 218 17.91 -0.79 1.05
C LEU A 218 18.01 -2.30 1.23
N VAL A 219 17.51 -2.77 2.36
CA VAL A 219 17.23 -4.18 2.65
C VAL A 219 15.79 -4.30 3.11
N HIS A 220 15.09 -5.37 2.76
CA HIS A 220 13.71 -5.57 3.22
C HIS A 220 13.65 -5.90 4.73
N GLY A 221 14.57 -6.71 5.25
CA GLY A 221 14.77 -6.99 6.68
C GLY A 221 13.89 -8.08 7.29
N ASP A 222 12.87 -8.53 6.55
CA ASP A 222 12.01 -9.67 6.89
C ASP A 222 11.45 -10.36 5.64
N LEU A 223 12.24 -10.40 4.56
CA LEU A 223 11.81 -10.99 3.29
C LEU A 223 11.66 -12.50 3.44
N SER A 224 10.54 -13.03 2.97
CA SER A 224 10.23 -14.46 2.95
C SER A 224 9.12 -14.75 1.94
N ALA A 225 8.87 -16.03 1.66
CA ALA A 225 7.75 -16.45 0.81
C ALA A 225 6.36 -16.03 1.36
N TYR A 226 6.27 -15.59 2.61
CA TYR A 226 5.03 -15.02 3.14
C TYR A 226 4.83 -13.58 2.68
N ASN A 227 5.88 -12.81 2.43
CA ASN A 227 5.82 -11.40 2.05
C ASN A 227 5.94 -11.19 0.52
N LEU A 228 5.73 -12.27 -0.22
CA LEU A 228 5.68 -12.30 -1.68
C LEU A 228 4.30 -12.81 -2.10
N LEU A 229 3.63 -12.10 -3.00
CA LEU A 229 2.43 -12.56 -3.70
C LEU A 229 2.84 -13.15 -5.06
N ALA A 230 2.26 -14.27 -5.41
CA ALA A 230 2.43 -14.93 -6.71
C ALA A 230 1.21 -14.59 -7.58
N ALA A 231 1.30 -13.50 -8.33
CA ALA A 231 0.22 -12.99 -9.17
C ALA A 231 0.38 -13.51 -10.61
N GLY A 232 -0.07 -14.74 -10.87
CA GLY A 232 0.07 -15.34 -12.20
C GLY A 232 1.51 -15.78 -12.47
N ASP A 233 2.22 -15.04 -13.32
CA ASP A 233 3.64 -15.25 -13.66
C ASP A 233 4.59 -14.24 -13.01
N ARG A 234 4.05 -13.25 -12.28
CA ARG A 234 4.81 -12.18 -11.61
C ARG A 234 4.81 -12.33 -10.09
N LEU A 235 5.94 -12.04 -9.47
CA LEU A 235 6.02 -11.80 -8.03
C LEU A 235 5.68 -10.35 -7.71
N VAL A 236 4.98 -10.13 -6.60
CA VAL A 236 4.74 -8.81 -6.02
C VAL A 236 5.16 -8.81 -4.57
N VAL A 237 6.01 -7.85 -4.18
CA VAL A 237 6.51 -7.72 -2.80
C VAL A 237 5.54 -6.88 -1.98
N ILE A 238 5.23 -7.35 -0.77
CA ILE A 238 4.33 -6.69 0.17
C ILE A 238 4.98 -6.58 1.55
N ASP A 239 4.39 -5.76 2.42
CA ASP A 239 4.82 -5.57 3.81
C ASP A 239 6.23 -4.97 3.92
N LEU A 240 6.37 -3.75 3.37
CA LEU A 240 7.60 -2.97 3.31
C LEU A 240 7.95 -2.08 4.53
N PRO A 241 7.18 -1.96 5.64
CA PRO A 241 7.52 -0.98 6.70
C PRO A 241 8.81 -1.33 7.47
N GLN A 242 9.40 -2.48 7.21
CA GLN A 242 10.64 -2.95 7.82
C GLN A 242 11.89 -2.66 6.98
N VAL A 243 11.77 -1.91 5.86
CA VAL A 243 12.94 -1.58 5.05
C VAL A 243 14.02 -0.89 5.89
N VAL A 244 15.21 -1.48 5.89
CA VAL A 244 16.38 -1.03 6.67
C VAL A 244 17.40 -0.42 5.72
N ASP A 245 18.06 0.65 6.16
CA ASP A 245 19.24 1.18 5.48
C ASP A 245 20.38 0.17 5.55
N LEU A 246 20.84 -0.31 4.38
CA LEU A 246 21.86 -1.35 4.29
C LEU A 246 23.19 -0.93 4.91
N VAL A 247 23.53 0.37 4.84
CA VAL A 247 24.86 0.90 5.16
C VAL A 247 24.85 1.66 6.47
N GLY A 248 23.80 2.45 6.70
CA GLY A 248 23.59 3.25 7.89
C GLY A 248 23.17 2.42 9.11
N ASN A 249 22.68 1.20 8.92
CA ASN A 249 22.38 0.27 10.02
C ASN A 249 23.57 -0.68 10.25
N LEU A 250 24.04 -0.75 11.50
CA LEU A 250 25.12 -1.66 11.91
C LEU A 250 24.83 -3.13 11.59
N ASN A 251 23.55 -3.50 11.51
CA ASN A 251 23.07 -4.85 11.23
C ASN A 251 22.55 -5.00 9.79
N GLY A 252 22.76 -4.03 8.89
CA GLY A 252 22.22 -4.04 7.53
C GLY A 252 22.60 -5.28 6.72
N ALA A 253 23.89 -5.67 6.77
CA ALA A 253 24.38 -6.89 6.12
C ALA A 253 23.76 -8.18 6.72
N ASP A 254 23.55 -8.21 8.05
CA ASP A 254 22.93 -9.36 8.72
C ASP A 254 21.46 -9.51 8.31
N TYR A 255 20.73 -8.39 8.16
CA TYR A 255 19.38 -8.41 7.63
C TYR A 255 19.35 -8.93 6.19
N LEU A 256 20.29 -8.51 5.34
CA LEU A 256 20.36 -8.98 3.96
C LEU A 256 20.67 -10.48 3.88
N MET A 257 21.61 -10.97 4.68
CA MET A 257 21.93 -12.40 4.77
C MET A 257 20.72 -13.21 5.25
N ARG A 258 19.95 -12.68 6.22
CA ARG A 258 18.72 -13.30 6.70
C ARG A 258 17.64 -13.37 5.62
N ASP A 259 17.46 -12.29 4.85
CA ASP A 259 16.54 -12.27 3.71
C ASP A 259 16.93 -13.34 2.68
N CYS A 260 18.21 -13.42 2.29
CA CYS A 260 18.74 -14.45 1.38
C CYS A 260 18.48 -15.86 1.91
N THR A 261 18.76 -16.10 3.20
CA THR A 261 18.55 -17.40 3.84
C THR A 261 17.08 -17.81 3.79
N ASN A 262 16.16 -16.91 4.14
CA ASN A 262 14.73 -17.21 4.19
C ASN A 262 14.18 -17.60 2.82
N VAL A 263 14.53 -16.85 1.78
CA VAL A 263 14.02 -17.10 0.42
C VAL A 263 14.67 -18.33 -0.17
N CYS A 264 16.00 -18.48 -0.12
CA CYS A 264 16.69 -19.66 -0.66
C CYS A 264 16.24 -20.95 0.03
N THR A 265 15.98 -20.92 1.34
CA THR A 265 15.40 -22.07 2.06
C THR A 265 14.07 -22.50 1.45
N TRP A 266 13.18 -21.53 1.13
CA TRP A 266 11.89 -21.84 0.53
C TRP A 266 12.02 -22.39 -0.90
N PHE A 267 12.87 -21.78 -1.74
CA PHE A 267 13.09 -22.22 -3.12
C PHE A 267 13.76 -23.60 -3.19
N ARG A 268 14.77 -23.87 -2.34
CA ARG A 268 15.37 -25.21 -2.20
C ARG A 268 14.36 -26.26 -1.78
N ALA A 269 13.49 -25.94 -0.81
CA ALA A 269 12.42 -26.85 -0.40
C ALA A 269 11.40 -27.16 -1.52
N ARG A 270 11.41 -26.40 -2.63
CA ARG A 270 10.60 -26.63 -3.84
C ARG A 270 11.38 -27.22 -5.01
N GLY A 271 12.64 -27.61 -4.79
CA GLY A 271 13.47 -28.31 -5.77
C GLY A 271 14.25 -27.39 -6.71
N LEU A 272 14.42 -26.11 -6.37
CA LEU A 272 15.35 -25.22 -7.07
C LEU A 272 16.70 -25.22 -6.35
N GLU A 273 17.77 -25.54 -7.06
CA GLU A 273 19.15 -25.49 -6.53
C GLU A 273 19.62 -24.03 -6.43
N VAL A 274 19.53 -23.45 -5.23
CA VAL A 274 19.96 -22.07 -4.94
C VAL A 274 20.73 -22.02 -3.63
N ASP A 275 21.72 -21.13 -3.55
CA ASP A 275 22.59 -20.97 -2.38
C ASP A 275 22.47 -19.55 -1.83
N GLU A 276 22.15 -19.43 -0.54
CA GLU A 276 21.99 -18.14 0.14
C GLU A 276 23.28 -17.32 0.22
N HIS A 277 24.45 -17.96 0.32
CA HIS A 277 25.73 -17.26 0.41
C HIS A 277 26.19 -16.73 -0.94
N ALA A 278 25.95 -17.49 -2.02
CA ALA A 278 26.17 -17.04 -3.39
C ALA A 278 25.25 -15.87 -3.72
N LEU A 279 23.96 -15.96 -3.39
CA LEU A 279 23.01 -14.86 -3.57
C LEU A 279 23.45 -13.61 -2.78
N PHE A 280 23.82 -13.78 -1.51
CA PHE A 280 24.32 -12.69 -0.68
C PHE A 280 25.58 -12.04 -1.28
N GLY A 281 26.54 -12.86 -1.72
CA GLY A 281 27.77 -12.39 -2.35
C GLY A 281 27.50 -11.59 -3.63
N ASP A 282 26.61 -12.08 -4.50
CA ASP A 282 26.18 -11.38 -5.70
C ASP A 282 25.54 -10.03 -5.35
N LEU A 283 24.63 -10.01 -4.38
CA LEU A 283 23.94 -8.78 -3.95
C LEU A 283 24.92 -7.77 -3.35
N MET A 284 25.85 -8.21 -2.50
CA MET A 284 26.86 -7.33 -1.91
C MET A 284 27.82 -6.74 -2.95
N ALA A 285 28.02 -7.41 -4.09
CA ALA A 285 28.77 -6.84 -5.21
C ALA A 285 28.03 -5.70 -5.92
N HIS A 286 26.70 -5.63 -5.76
CA HIS A 286 25.86 -4.53 -6.25
C HIS A 286 25.58 -3.45 -5.20
N ALA A 287 25.99 -3.67 -3.95
CA ALA A 287 26.09 -2.60 -2.98
C ALA A 287 27.26 -1.70 -3.45
N PHE A 288 26.92 -0.51 -3.94
CA PHE A 288 27.81 0.54 -4.48
C PHE A 288 28.16 0.42 -5.98
#